data_AF-A0A7U3D103-F1
#
_entry.id   AF-A0A7U3D103-F1
#
_cell.length_a   1.000
_cell.length_b   1.000
_cell.length_c   1.000
_cell.angle_alpha   90.00
_cell.angle_beta   90.00
_cell.angle_gamma   90.00
#
_symmetry.space_group_name_H-M   'P 1'
#
loop_
_entity.id
_entity.type
_entity.pdbx_description
1 polymer ?
#
loop_
_entity_poly.entity_id
_entity_poly.type
_entity_poly.pdbx_seq_one_letter_code
_entity_poly.pdbx_strand_id
1 'polypeptide(L)'
;MICVYDREKKHESVVDQLFKPLGLPYTVITKLSANSVPEGTTAVVYFVDDKIDKSFEAYAGAPNRVAILIIIHSDDIVVDERIAVTCAMVKYDDKNITLTRSRLRGALTNKFLRRLNAINDFSVYMARNNLYPGQSYYTNPKNIGHFIDLLLSQYVDAKKVLVASRYNLVLDAPDVIRPENFIWVTDSPGPQKSRPVNLTFIVDSVIKKILEISPQIVYFDVFDFLMLYHPFYEIARGLEQIRSICLEKNIYLLAVIGHSSMDPVQYGQITRYGELWEPSEGIVDA
;
A
#
# COMPACT_ATOMS: atom_id res chain seq x y z
N MET A 1 10.27 -9.32 16.61
CA MET A 1 9.74 -9.61 17.96
C MET A 1 8.31 -9.11 18.05
N ILE A 2 7.43 -9.78 18.80
CA ILE A 2 6.03 -9.34 18.97
C ILE A 2 5.92 -8.51 20.26
N CYS A 3 5.24 -7.38 20.20
CA CYS A 3 4.92 -6.58 21.37
C CYS A 3 3.44 -6.75 21.67
N VAL A 4 3.10 -7.22 22.87
CA VAL A 4 1.72 -7.39 23.31
C VAL A 4 1.38 -6.25 24.25
N TYR A 5 0.41 -5.42 23.86
CA TYR A 5 -0.14 -4.39 24.71
C TYR A 5 -1.30 -4.98 25.52
N ASP A 6 -1.08 -5.10 26.82
CA ASP A 6 -2.08 -5.49 27.80
C ASP A 6 -1.97 -4.55 29.00
N ARG A 7 -2.83 -3.52 29.01
CA ARG A 7 -2.80 -2.44 29.99
C ARG A 7 -2.94 -2.94 31.42
N GLU A 8 -3.80 -3.93 31.63
CA GLU A 8 -4.21 -4.40 32.96
C GLU A 8 -3.58 -5.76 33.33
N LYS A 9 -2.74 -6.33 32.46
CA LYS A 9 -2.14 -7.67 32.61
C LYS A 9 -3.18 -8.77 32.83
N LYS A 10 -4.39 -8.58 32.29
CA LYS A 10 -5.50 -9.53 32.45
C LYS A 10 -5.35 -10.76 31.55
N HIS A 11 -4.54 -10.66 30.50
CA HIS A 11 -4.49 -11.63 29.42
C HIS A 11 -3.25 -12.51 29.45
N GLU A 12 -2.45 -12.48 30.52
CA GLU A 12 -1.15 -13.19 30.58
C GLU A 12 -1.27 -14.69 30.23
N SER A 13 -2.28 -15.38 30.75
CA SER A 13 -2.52 -16.79 30.45
C SER A 13 -2.90 -17.03 28.98
N VAL A 14 -3.69 -16.13 28.39
CA VAL A 14 -4.14 -16.21 26.99
C VAL A 14 -2.99 -15.92 26.03
N VAL A 15 -2.18 -14.91 26.34
CA VAL A 15 -0.97 -14.53 25.59
C VAL A 15 -0.02 -15.72 25.51
N ASP A 16 0.26 -16.37 26.65
CA ASP A 16 1.10 -17.56 26.72
C ASP A 16 0.57 -18.69 25.83
N GLN A 17 -0.74 -18.95 25.88
CA GLN A 17 -1.39 -20.00 25.09
C GLN A 17 -1.36 -19.71 23.58
N LEU A 18 -1.42 -18.44 23.18
CA LEU A 18 -1.40 -18.04 21.78
C LEU A 18 0.01 -18.02 21.19
N PHE A 19 0.99 -17.46 21.90
CA PHE A 19 2.32 -17.17 21.34
C PHE A 19 3.38 -18.24 21.63
N LYS A 20 3.41 -18.87 22.82
CA LYS A 20 4.44 -19.88 23.14
C LYS A 20 4.44 -21.05 22.14
N PRO A 21 3.29 -21.62 21.73
CA PRO A 21 3.27 -22.72 20.75
C PRO A 21 3.70 -22.29 19.35
N LEU A 22 3.71 -20.99 19.05
CA LEU A 22 4.20 -20.46 17.77
C LEU A 22 5.72 -20.28 17.77
N GLY A 23 6.39 -20.41 18.92
CA GLY A 23 7.83 -20.16 19.04
C GLY A 23 8.23 -18.71 18.77
N LEU A 24 7.28 -17.78 18.82
CA LEU A 24 7.51 -16.37 18.51
C LEU A 24 7.90 -15.62 19.79
N PRO A 25 9.05 -14.93 19.83
CA PRO A 25 9.42 -14.13 21.00
C PRO A 25 8.46 -12.95 21.12
N TYR A 26 7.88 -12.78 22.31
CA TYR A 26 7.01 -11.66 22.64
C TYR A 26 7.40 -10.99 23.95
N THR A 27 7.04 -9.70 24.06
CA THR A 27 7.13 -8.92 25.29
C THR A 27 5.77 -8.32 25.60
N VAL A 28 5.40 -8.29 26.88
CA VAL A 28 4.15 -7.66 27.33
C VAL A 28 4.45 -6.26 27.86
N ILE A 29 3.76 -5.25 27.36
CA ILE A 29 3.85 -3.87 27.81
C ILE A 29 2.50 -3.39 28.35
N THR A 30 2.54 -2.57 29.40
CA THR A 30 1.33 -1.99 30.02
C THR A 30 1.09 -0.53 29.62
N LYS A 31 2.08 0.10 28.98
CA LYS A 31 2.00 1.46 28.44
C LYS A 31 2.38 1.42 26.97
N LEU A 32 1.55 1.96 26.10
CA LEU A 32 1.79 1.99 24.66
C LEU A 32 2.17 3.40 24.21
N SER A 33 3.40 3.55 23.72
CA SER A 33 3.94 4.75 23.08
C SER A 33 5.09 4.36 22.15
N ALA A 34 5.52 5.26 21.27
CA ALA A 34 6.66 5.01 20.38
C ALA A 34 7.94 4.61 21.14
N ASN A 35 8.12 5.13 22.36
CA ASN A 35 9.30 4.85 23.19
C ASN A 35 9.17 3.56 24.02
N SER A 36 7.95 3.04 24.21
CA SER A 36 7.74 1.81 25.00
C SER A 36 7.72 0.56 24.13
N VAL A 37 7.53 0.70 22.81
CA VAL A 37 7.63 -0.41 21.86
C VAL A 37 9.10 -0.70 21.60
N PRO A 38 9.59 -1.92 21.90
CA PRO A 38 11.00 -2.22 21.70
C PRO A 38 11.44 -2.12 20.24
N GLU A 39 12.71 -1.77 20.02
CA GLU A 39 13.31 -1.76 18.69
C GLU A 39 13.25 -3.17 18.04
N GLY A 40 13.02 -3.23 16.73
CA GLY A 40 12.85 -4.50 16.02
C GLY A 40 11.50 -5.21 16.27
N THR A 41 10.53 -4.51 16.87
CA THR A 41 9.15 -4.99 16.96
C THR A 41 8.53 -5.07 15.55
N THR A 42 8.03 -6.25 15.21
CA THR A 42 7.43 -6.53 13.89
C THR A 42 5.90 -6.47 13.92
N ALA A 43 5.31 -6.67 15.09
CA ALA A 43 3.87 -6.59 15.29
C ALA A 43 3.55 -6.11 16.71
N VAL A 44 2.55 -5.24 16.83
CA VAL A 44 1.93 -4.84 18.09
C VAL A 44 0.55 -5.49 18.15
N VAL A 45 0.33 -6.32 19.16
CA VAL A 45 -0.92 -7.05 19.39
C VAL A 45 -1.62 -6.43 20.59
N TYR A 46 -2.87 -6.01 20.40
CA TYR A 46 -3.69 -5.43 21.46
C TYR A 46 -4.92 -6.31 21.71
N PHE A 47 -5.12 -6.70 22.96
CA PHE A 47 -6.34 -7.38 23.40
C PHE A 47 -7.38 -6.35 23.82
N VAL A 48 -8.49 -6.33 23.09
CA VAL A 48 -9.61 -5.41 23.34
C VAL A 48 -10.74 -6.20 23.98
N ASP A 49 -11.14 -5.77 25.18
CA ASP A 49 -12.28 -6.34 25.90
C ASP A 49 -13.62 -5.73 25.47
N ASP A 50 -13.65 -4.40 25.28
CA ASP A 50 -14.89 -3.64 25.04
C ASP A 50 -14.66 -2.53 24.00
N LYS A 51 -13.78 -1.56 24.32
CA LYS A 51 -13.43 -0.45 23.45
C LYS A 51 -11.93 -0.27 23.29
N ILE A 52 -11.54 0.33 22.17
CA ILE A 52 -10.13 0.66 21.90
C ILE A 52 -9.65 1.76 22.85
N ASP A 53 -8.48 1.54 23.47
CA ASP A 53 -7.83 2.54 24.32
C ASP A 53 -7.28 3.70 23.48
N LYS A 54 -7.47 4.94 23.96
CA LYS A 54 -6.92 6.16 23.35
C LYS A 54 -5.39 6.09 23.14
N SER A 55 -4.69 5.37 24.00
CA SER A 55 -3.24 5.14 23.90
C SER A 55 -2.89 4.32 22.66
N PHE A 56 -3.74 3.34 22.30
CA PHE A 56 -3.61 2.58 21.07
C PHE A 56 -3.95 3.44 19.85
N GLU A 57 -5.02 4.23 19.89
CA GLU A 57 -5.36 5.15 18.80
C GLU A 57 -4.23 6.15 18.51
N ALA A 58 -3.68 6.76 19.57
CA ALA A 58 -2.57 7.70 19.47
C ALA A 58 -1.31 7.04 18.90
N TYR A 59 -1.00 5.81 19.32
CA TYR A 59 0.11 5.06 18.76
C TYR A 59 -0.13 4.68 17.28
N ALA A 60 -1.34 4.26 16.95
CA ALA A 60 -1.70 3.82 15.61
C ALA A 60 -1.70 4.97 14.59
N GLY A 61 -2.04 6.18 15.02
CA GLY A 61 -1.97 7.41 14.22
C GLY A 61 -0.58 8.05 14.15
N ALA A 62 0.40 7.58 14.92
CA ALA A 62 1.75 8.14 14.91
C ALA A 62 2.47 7.87 13.56
N PRO A 63 3.24 8.83 13.02
CA PRO A 63 3.99 8.64 11.77
C PRO A 63 5.13 7.63 11.94
N ASN A 64 5.54 7.01 10.82
CA ASN A 64 6.67 6.07 10.72
C ASN A 64 6.52 4.79 11.56
N ARG A 65 5.29 4.30 11.73
CA ARG A 65 5.02 3.00 12.35
C ARG A 65 5.54 1.87 11.45
N VAL A 66 6.42 1.04 11.99
CA VAL A 66 7.05 -0.10 11.26
C VAL A 66 6.42 -1.45 11.64
N ALA A 67 5.53 -1.48 12.64
CA ALA A 67 4.90 -2.70 13.15
C ALA A 67 3.49 -2.90 12.58
N ILE A 68 3.14 -4.15 12.29
CA ILE A 68 1.75 -4.56 12.01
C ILE A 68 0.93 -4.33 13.28
N LEU A 69 -0.25 -3.72 13.15
CA LEU A 69 -1.21 -3.67 14.24
C LEU A 69 -2.21 -4.82 14.13
N ILE A 70 -2.34 -5.55 15.22
CA ILE A 70 -3.29 -6.67 15.34
C ILE A 70 -4.15 -6.39 16.55
N ILE A 71 -5.46 -6.44 16.36
CA ILE A 71 -6.45 -6.34 17.42
C ILE A 71 -7.05 -7.71 17.62
N ILE A 72 -6.86 -8.26 18.81
CA ILE A 72 -7.54 -9.47 19.26
C ILE A 72 -8.75 -9.03 20.06
N HIS A 73 -9.94 -9.52 19.68
CA HIS A 73 -11.19 -9.05 20.27
C HIS A 73 -12.19 -10.18 20.51
N SER A 74 -13.08 -9.97 21.47
CA SER A 74 -14.32 -10.74 21.65
C SER A 74 -15.40 -10.28 20.66
N ASP A 75 -16.54 -10.97 20.63
CA ASP A 75 -17.58 -10.78 19.61
C ASP A 75 -18.30 -9.43 19.63
N ASP A 76 -18.19 -8.66 20.71
CA ASP A 76 -19.08 -7.53 20.98
C ASP A 76 -18.40 -6.15 20.91
N ILE A 77 -17.28 -6.01 20.20
CA ILE A 77 -16.56 -4.73 20.15
C ILE A 77 -17.00 -3.82 19.00
N VAL A 78 -17.17 -2.54 19.29
CA VAL A 78 -17.36 -1.49 18.27
C VAL A 78 -16.02 -0.84 17.99
N VAL A 79 -15.58 -0.91 16.73
CA VAL A 79 -14.27 -0.41 16.28
C VAL A 79 -14.47 0.72 15.28
N ASP A 80 -13.71 1.81 15.45
CA ASP A 80 -13.63 2.88 14.46
C ASP A 80 -13.20 2.31 13.11
N GLU A 81 -13.93 2.67 12.06
CA GLU A 81 -13.72 2.15 10.71
C GLU A 81 -12.26 2.34 10.24
N ARG A 82 -11.63 3.47 10.59
CA ARG A 82 -10.24 3.77 10.24
C ARG A 82 -9.29 2.70 10.76
N ILE A 83 -9.57 2.18 11.96
CA ILE A 83 -8.80 1.09 12.57
C ILE A 83 -9.17 -0.25 11.93
N ALA A 84 -10.45 -0.49 11.68
CA ALA A 84 -10.92 -1.75 11.08
C ALA A 84 -10.29 -2.00 9.69
N VAL A 85 -10.10 -0.97 8.87
CA VAL A 85 -9.54 -1.10 7.51
C VAL A 85 -8.02 -1.09 7.44
N THR A 86 -7.33 -0.64 8.51
CA THR A 86 -5.86 -0.49 8.53
C THR A 86 -5.14 -1.36 9.59
N CYS A 87 -5.89 -2.18 10.32
CA CYS A 87 -5.39 -3.15 11.29
C CYS A 87 -5.90 -4.56 10.98
N ALA A 88 -5.19 -5.59 11.47
CA ALA A 88 -5.67 -6.96 11.38
C ALA A 88 -6.62 -7.25 12.54
N MET A 89 -7.87 -7.58 12.23
CA MET A 89 -8.87 -7.97 13.23
C MET A 89 -8.87 -9.48 13.42
N VAL A 90 -8.62 -9.93 14.65
CA VAL A 90 -8.57 -11.35 15.02
C VAL A 90 -9.61 -11.61 16.10
N LYS A 91 -10.71 -12.26 15.71
CA LYS A 91 -11.71 -12.74 16.66
C LYS A 91 -11.12 -13.84 17.55
N TYR A 92 -11.12 -13.59 18.86
CA TYR A 92 -10.78 -14.53 19.92
C TYR A 92 -11.92 -15.53 20.14
N ASP A 93 -11.56 -16.81 20.21
CA ASP A 93 -12.46 -17.91 20.50
C ASP A 93 -11.86 -18.73 21.66
N ASP A 94 -12.52 -18.65 22.82
CA ASP A 94 -12.12 -19.30 24.08
C ASP A 94 -12.30 -20.83 24.01
N LYS A 95 -13.29 -21.29 23.25
CA LYS A 95 -13.58 -22.71 23.01
C LYS A 95 -12.66 -23.32 21.95
N ASN A 96 -12.12 -22.51 21.04
CA ASN A 96 -11.24 -22.96 19.97
C ASN A 96 -9.98 -22.09 19.79
N ILE A 97 -9.07 -22.20 20.76
CA ILE A 97 -7.77 -21.51 20.73
C ILE A 97 -6.91 -21.87 19.50
N THR A 98 -7.08 -23.06 18.92
CA THR A 98 -6.35 -23.47 17.72
C THR A 98 -6.78 -22.66 16.50
N LEU A 99 -8.08 -22.38 16.37
CA LEU A 99 -8.61 -21.50 15.34
C LEU A 99 -8.11 -20.06 15.52
N THR A 100 -8.13 -19.55 16.76
CA THR A 100 -7.58 -18.22 17.09
C THR A 100 -6.10 -18.12 16.71
N ARG A 101 -5.29 -19.14 17.02
CA ARG A 101 -3.86 -19.19 16.62
C ARG A 101 -3.68 -19.21 15.11
N SER A 102 -4.54 -19.91 14.37
CA SER A 102 -4.50 -19.93 12.90
C SER A 102 -4.78 -18.54 12.32
N ARG A 103 -5.82 -17.85 12.82
CA ARG A 103 -6.14 -16.46 12.42
C ARG A 103 -5.01 -15.49 12.76
N LEU A 104 -4.46 -15.58 13.96
CA LEU A 104 -3.33 -14.76 14.40
C LEU A 104 -2.09 -14.99 13.52
N ARG A 105 -1.79 -16.24 13.15
CA ARG A 105 -0.69 -16.54 12.21
C ARG A 105 -0.93 -15.87 10.87
N GLY A 106 -2.15 -15.97 10.32
CA GLY A 106 -2.53 -15.28 9.09
C GLY A 106 -2.34 -13.77 9.16
N ALA A 107 -2.77 -13.15 10.26
CA ALA A 107 -2.61 -11.73 10.53
C ALA A 107 -1.12 -11.30 10.62
N LEU A 108 -0.29 -12.08 11.33
CA LEU A 108 1.15 -11.83 11.45
C LEU A 108 1.88 -11.93 10.10
N THR A 109 1.38 -12.76 9.19
CA THR A 109 1.92 -12.91 7.83
C THR A 109 1.28 -11.97 6.80
N ASN A 110 0.36 -11.10 7.21
CA ASN A 110 -0.33 -10.23 6.27
C ASN A 110 0.64 -9.18 5.69
N LYS A 111 0.99 -9.38 4.42
CA LYS A 111 1.96 -8.55 3.68
C LYS A 111 1.49 -7.10 3.49
N PHE A 112 0.18 -6.86 3.44
CA PHE A 112 -0.40 -5.55 3.13
C PHE A 112 -0.31 -4.59 4.32
N LEU A 113 -0.62 -5.06 5.52
CA LEU A 113 -0.66 -4.22 6.73
C LEU A 113 0.72 -3.87 7.28
N ARG A 114 1.75 -4.64 6.91
CA ARG A 114 3.13 -4.50 7.42
C ARG A 114 3.80 -3.20 7.04
N ARG A 115 3.35 -2.54 5.97
CA ARG A 115 3.99 -1.33 5.43
C ARG A 115 3.20 -0.05 5.69
N LEU A 116 2.09 -0.16 6.42
CA LEU A 116 1.24 1.00 6.72
C LEU A 116 1.89 1.84 7.83
N ASN A 117 2.42 2.99 7.42
CA ASN A 117 3.23 3.89 8.26
C ASN A 117 2.43 4.67 9.31
N ALA A 118 1.14 4.89 9.10
CA ALA A 118 0.23 5.56 10.03
C ALA A 118 -1.22 5.35 9.59
N ILE A 119 -2.15 5.33 10.54
CA ILE A 119 -3.58 5.48 10.25
C ILE A 119 -3.88 6.97 10.10
N ASN A 120 -4.17 7.41 8.88
CA ASN A 120 -4.58 8.77 8.56
C ASN A 120 -5.55 8.74 7.38
N ASP A 121 -6.15 9.89 7.05
CA ASP A 121 -7.20 9.95 6.03
C ASP A 121 -6.71 9.43 4.66
N PHE A 122 -5.46 9.72 4.30
CA PHE A 122 -4.84 9.18 3.09
C PHE A 122 -4.72 7.65 3.11
N SER A 123 -4.17 7.05 4.18
CA SER A 123 -3.99 5.59 4.23
C SER A 123 -5.32 4.84 4.34
N VAL A 124 -6.32 5.42 4.99
CA VAL A 124 -7.69 4.91 5.04
C VAL A 124 -8.33 4.98 3.65
N TYR A 125 -8.20 6.11 2.95
CA TYR A 125 -8.72 6.29 1.60
C TYR A 125 -8.11 5.29 0.61
N MET A 126 -6.78 5.11 0.65
CA MET A 126 -6.10 4.11 -0.19
C MET A 126 -6.54 2.69 0.16
N ALA A 127 -6.67 2.35 1.45
CA ALA A 127 -7.11 1.02 1.89
C ALA A 127 -8.54 0.69 1.45
N ARG A 128 -9.47 1.67 1.51
CA ARG A 128 -10.84 1.52 0.98
C ARG A 128 -10.86 1.22 -0.53
N ASN A 129 -9.85 1.73 -1.25
CA ASN A 129 -9.62 1.43 -2.66
C ASN A 129 -8.83 0.13 -2.89
N ASN A 130 -8.65 -0.72 -1.87
CA ASN A 130 -7.83 -1.94 -1.93
C ASN A 130 -6.35 -1.71 -2.28
N LEU A 131 -5.84 -0.52 -1.98
CA LEU A 131 -4.45 -0.13 -2.20
C LEU A 131 -3.70 -0.03 -0.87
N TYR A 132 -2.54 -0.67 -0.81
CA TYR A 132 -1.69 -0.75 0.36
C TYR A 132 -0.24 -0.39 -0.01
N PRO A 133 0.50 0.28 0.89
CA PRO A 133 1.82 0.81 0.59
C PRO A 133 2.83 -0.32 0.34
N GLY A 134 3.82 -0.03 -0.51
CA GLY A 134 4.89 -0.97 -0.82
C GLY A 134 4.42 -2.25 -1.51
N GLN A 135 3.36 -2.13 -2.31
CA GLN A 135 3.00 -3.09 -3.34
C GLN A 135 2.96 -2.39 -4.69
N SER A 136 3.30 -3.14 -5.75
CA SER A 136 3.01 -2.71 -7.10
C SER A 136 1.66 -3.25 -7.52
N TYR A 137 0.83 -2.37 -8.05
CA TYR A 137 -0.45 -2.69 -8.62
C TYR A 137 -0.37 -2.54 -10.11
N TYR A 138 -1.11 -3.39 -10.82
CA TYR A 138 -1.37 -3.20 -12.23
C TYR A 138 -2.86 -3.19 -12.50
N THR A 139 -3.24 -2.54 -13.59
CA THR A 139 -4.64 -2.36 -13.97
C THR A 139 -4.80 -2.38 -15.48
N ASN A 140 -6.04 -2.34 -15.94
CA ASN A 140 -6.37 -2.24 -17.35
C ASN A 140 -6.48 -0.75 -17.80
N PRO A 141 -6.03 -0.39 -19.01
CA PRO A 141 -6.21 0.94 -19.59
C PRO A 141 -7.63 1.53 -19.51
N LYS A 142 -8.67 0.69 -19.48
CA LYS A 142 -10.05 1.17 -19.30
C LYS A 142 -10.30 1.87 -17.95
N ASN A 143 -9.47 1.61 -16.94
CA ASN A 143 -9.63 2.14 -15.59
C ASN A 143 -8.92 3.49 -15.37
N ILE A 144 -8.37 4.12 -16.41
CA ILE A 144 -7.66 5.42 -16.30
C ILE A 144 -8.52 6.48 -15.59
N GLY A 145 -9.83 6.54 -15.89
CA GLY A 145 -10.76 7.47 -15.22
C GLY A 145 -10.74 7.31 -13.69
N HIS A 146 -10.84 6.08 -13.19
CA HIS A 146 -10.78 5.80 -11.76
C HIS A 146 -9.44 6.19 -11.11
N PHE A 147 -8.33 6.16 -11.84
CA PHE A 147 -7.07 6.68 -11.32
C PHE A 147 -7.12 8.19 -11.15
N ILE A 148 -7.61 8.90 -12.17
CA ILE A 148 -7.71 10.35 -12.10
C ILE A 148 -8.64 10.75 -10.95
N ASP A 149 -9.77 10.06 -10.78
CA ASP A 149 -10.67 10.25 -9.64
C ASP A 149 -9.98 9.99 -8.30
N LEU A 150 -9.17 8.92 -8.22
CA LEU A 150 -8.38 8.61 -7.04
C LEU A 150 -7.41 9.74 -6.70
N LEU A 151 -6.73 10.31 -7.71
CA LEU A 151 -5.76 11.39 -7.54
C LEU A 151 -6.43 12.75 -7.25
N LEU A 152 -7.66 12.97 -7.72
CA LEU A 152 -8.47 14.18 -7.48
C LEU A 152 -9.05 14.29 -6.08
N SER A 153 -9.04 13.19 -5.31
CA SER A 153 -9.57 13.19 -3.96
C SER A 153 -8.84 14.19 -3.05
N GLN A 154 -9.60 14.87 -2.20
CA GLN A 154 -9.08 15.75 -1.15
C GLN A 154 -8.10 15.07 -0.18
N TYR A 155 -8.12 13.73 -0.10
CA TYR A 155 -7.22 12.95 0.76
C TYR A 155 -5.83 12.75 0.15
N VAL A 156 -5.65 13.04 -1.15
CA VAL A 156 -4.38 12.86 -1.86
C VAL A 156 -3.66 14.20 -1.98
N ASP A 157 -2.44 14.28 -1.45
CA ASP A 157 -1.58 15.45 -1.67
C ASP A 157 -1.01 15.40 -3.09
N ALA A 158 -1.56 16.24 -3.96
CA ALA A 158 -1.11 16.44 -5.33
C ALA A 158 0.43 16.56 -5.44
N LYS A 159 1.11 17.26 -4.52
CA LYS A 159 2.57 17.44 -4.58
C LYS A 159 3.35 16.13 -4.39
N LYS A 160 2.71 15.10 -3.83
CA LYS A 160 3.28 13.78 -3.56
C LYS A 160 2.80 12.70 -4.52
N VAL A 161 2.23 13.08 -5.66
CA VAL A 161 1.89 12.16 -6.76
C VAL A 161 2.89 12.36 -7.88
N LEU A 162 3.54 11.29 -8.35
CA LEU A 162 4.33 11.31 -9.58
C LEU A 162 3.53 10.61 -10.69
N VAL A 163 3.35 11.28 -11.82
CA VAL A 163 2.65 10.73 -12.98
C VAL A 163 3.59 10.65 -14.17
N ALA A 164 3.77 9.45 -14.73
CA ALA A 164 4.37 9.25 -16.04
C ALA A 164 3.27 8.76 -16.99
N SER A 165 2.88 9.58 -17.98
CA SER A 165 1.79 9.24 -18.90
C SER A 165 2.07 9.76 -20.31
N ARG A 166 1.49 9.06 -21.28
CA ARG A 166 1.43 9.45 -22.68
C ARG A 166 0.41 10.56 -22.98
N TYR A 167 -0.54 10.79 -22.07
CA TYR A 167 -1.57 11.81 -22.19
C TYR A 167 -1.17 13.09 -21.47
N ASN A 168 -1.66 14.26 -21.94
CA ASN A 168 -1.42 15.55 -21.29
C ASN A 168 -2.25 15.74 -20.03
N LEU A 169 -1.98 14.94 -19.02
CA LEU A 169 -2.76 15.01 -17.79
C LEU A 169 -2.54 16.32 -17.01
N VAL A 170 -1.50 17.09 -17.34
CA VAL A 170 -1.30 18.46 -16.81
C VAL A 170 -2.39 19.40 -17.33
N LEU A 171 -2.84 19.25 -18.59
CA LEU A 171 -3.95 20.04 -19.13
C LEU A 171 -5.31 19.50 -18.71
N ASP A 172 -5.44 18.18 -18.59
CA ASP A 172 -6.72 17.54 -18.29
C ASP A 172 -7.06 17.62 -16.79
N ALA A 173 -6.07 17.64 -15.91
CA ALA A 173 -6.23 17.69 -14.45
C ALA A 173 -5.18 18.61 -13.76
N PRO A 174 -5.13 19.92 -14.10
CA PRO A 174 -4.11 20.85 -13.60
C PRO A 174 -4.14 21.06 -12.07
N ASP A 175 -5.28 20.83 -11.43
CA ASP A 175 -5.46 20.98 -9.99
C ASP A 175 -4.72 19.89 -9.19
N VAL A 176 -4.39 18.77 -9.84
CA VAL A 176 -3.80 17.58 -9.21
C VAL A 176 -2.42 17.27 -9.77
N ILE A 177 -2.24 17.48 -11.06
CA ILE A 177 -1.01 17.13 -11.77
C ILE A 177 -0.31 18.42 -12.15
N ARG A 178 0.85 18.61 -11.56
CA ARG A 178 1.68 19.79 -11.74
C ARG A 178 2.85 19.48 -12.67
N PRO A 179 3.42 20.46 -13.38
CA PRO A 179 4.59 20.21 -14.21
C PRO A 179 5.76 19.56 -13.44
N GLU A 180 5.91 19.85 -12.14
CA GLU A 180 7.02 19.35 -11.33
C GLU A 180 6.90 17.86 -10.99
N ASN A 181 5.69 17.32 -11.03
CA ASN A 181 5.37 15.96 -10.63
C ASN A 181 4.86 15.10 -11.80
N PHE A 182 5.03 15.60 -13.03
CA PHE A 182 4.61 14.97 -14.26
C PHE A 182 5.80 14.68 -15.18
N ILE A 183 5.83 13.49 -15.76
CA ILE A 183 6.80 13.05 -16.76
C ILE A 183 6.05 12.76 -18.05
N TRP A 184 6.25 13.65 -19.02
CA TRP A 184 5.75 13.46 -20.37
C TRP A 184 6.60 12.41 -21.10
N VAL A 185 6.00 11.31 -21.57
CA VAL A 185 6.76 10.20 -22.17
C VAL A 185 6.73 10.11 -23.69
N THR A 186 6.14 11.09 -24.37
CA THR A 186 6.15 11.14 -25.84
C THR A 186 7.03 12.28 -26.36
N ASP A 187 7.58 12.15 -27.55
CA ASP A 187 8.52 13.13 -28.14
C ASP A 187 7.88 14.47 -28.54
N SER A 188 6.54 14.57 -28.58
CA SER A 188 5.83 15.79 -28.97
C SER A 188 4.43 15.87 -28.34
N PRO A 189 3.99 17.05 -27.87
CA PRO A 189 2.61 17.27 -27.48
C PRO A 189 1.70 17.29 -28.71
N GLY A 190 0.84 16.29 -28.86
CA GLY A 190 -0.18 16.28 -29.92
C GLY A 190 -0.82 14.92 -30.21
N PRO A 191 -2.04 14.89 -30.79
CA PRO A 191 -2.81 13.67 -31.02
C PRO A 191 -2.35 12.80 -32.21
N GLN A 192 -1.28 13.19 -32.94
CA GLN A 192 -0.83 12.47 -34.13
C GLN A 192 0.68 12.15 -34.06
N LYS A 193 0.99 10.85 -33.98
CA LYS A 193 2.32 10.23 -34.17
C LYS A 193 3.43 10.78 -33.26
N SER A 194 3.20 10.76 -31.97
CA SER A 194 4.31 10.91 -31.02
C SER A 194 5.04 9.57 -30.86
N ARG A 195 6.36 9.52 -31.02
CA ARG A 195 7.18 8.36 -30.63
C ARG A 195 7.45 8.45 -29.12
N PRO A 196 7.65 7.33 -28.41
CA PRO A 196 8.10 7.40 -27.03
C PRO A 196 9.46 8.07 -26.96
N VAL A 197 9.67 8.82 -25.90
CA VAL A 197 11.02 9.21 -25.50
C VAL A 197 11.80 7.93 -25.18
N ASN A 198 13.12 7.97 -25.35
CA ASN A 198 14.00 6.83 -25.05
C ASN A 198 13.65 6.19 -23.69
N LEU A 199 13.48 4.86 -23.66
CA LEU A 199 13.17 4.10 -22.45
C LEU A 199 14.10 4.42 -21.28
N THR A 200 15.42 4.53 -21.53
CA THR A 200 16.41 4.91 -20.51
C THR A 200 16.09 6.27 -19.91
N PHE A 201 15.74 7.25 -20.74
CA PHE A 201 15.36 8.58 -20.25
C PHE A 201 14.11 8.52 -19.38
N ILE A 202 13.08 7.75 -19.77
CA ILE A 202 11.84 7.61 -18.99
C ILE A 202 12.15 7.00 -17.62
N VAL A 203 12.87 5.89 -17.60
CA VAL A 203 13.24 5.18 -16.37
C VAL A 203 14.08 6.08 -15.46
N ASP A 204 15.15 6.68 -15.99
CA ASP A 204 16.03 7.58 -15.22
C ASP A 204 15.27 8.79 -14.68
N SER A 205 14.35 9.37 -15.46
CA SER A 205 13.53 10.51 -15.04
C SER A 205 12.57 10.13 -13.92
N VAL A 206 11.91 8.97 -14.02
CA VAL A 206 11.02 8.46 -12.95
C VAL A 206 11.82 8.24 -11.67
N ILE A 207 12.97 7.56 -11.77
CA ILE A 207 13.83 7.27 -10.61
C ILE A 207 14.33 8.57 -9.97
N LYS A 208 14.83 9.50 -10.78
CA LYS A 208 15.29 10.80 -10.31
C LYS A 208 14.18 11.57 -9.60
N LYS A 209 12.98 11.63 -10.17
CA LYS A 209 11.82 12.28 -9.53
C LYS A 209 11.43 11.59 -8.23
N ILE A 210 11.41 10.27 -8.17
CA ILE A 210 11.16 9.53 -6.93
C ILE A 210 12.13 9.96 -5.83
N LEU A 211 13.41 10.15 -6.16
CA LEU A 211 14.44 10.58 -5.21
C LEU A 211 14.30 12.06 -4.82
N GLU A 212 13.91 12.93 -5.74
CA GLU A 212 13.80 14.38 -5.53
C GLU A 212 12.55 14.78 -4.73
N ILE A 213 11.37 14.28 -5.12
CA ILE A 213 10.09 14.73 -4.54
C ILE A 213 9.57 13.79 -3.46
N SER A 214 10.13 12.58 -3.34
CA SER A 214 9.68 11.54 -2.41
C SER A 214 8.15 11.32 -2.48
N PRO A 215 7.63 10.91 -3.66
CA PRO A 215 6.20 10.80 -3.88
C PRO A 215 5.62 9.65 -3.03
N GLN A 216 4.36 9.78 -2.66
CA GLN A 216 3.57 8.70 -2.06
C GLN A 216 3.02 7.77 -3.13
N ILE A 217 2.60 8.32 -4.28
CA ILE A 217 2.01 7.55 -5.39
C ILE A 217 2.86 7.75 -6.65
N VAL A 218 3.14 6.67 -7.35
CA VAL A 218 3.70 6.68 -8.71
C VAL A 218 2.69 6.04 -9.64
N TYR A 219 2.18 6.81 -10.58
CA TYR A 219 1.30 6.35 -11.64
C TYR A 219 2.07 6.24 -12.95
N PHE A 220 2.00 5.07 -13.60
CA PHE A 220 2.80 4.74 -14.78
C PHE A 220 1.90 4.21 -15.91
N ASP A 221 1.47 5.11 -16.80
CA ASP A 221 0.59 4.83 -17.95
C ASP A 221 1.35 4.93 -19.28
N VAL A 222 2.32 4.05 -19.46
CA VAL A 222 3.19 4.08 -20.64
C VAL A 222 3.56 2.69 -21.16
N PHE A 223 3.23 1.62 -20.46
CA PHE A 223 3.74 0.28 -20.74
C PHE A 223 3.34 -0.21 -22.14
N ASP A 224 2.04 -0.19 -22.43
CA ASP A 224 1.49 -0.61 -23.72
C ASP A 224 2.05 0.21 -24.89
N PHE A 225 2.32 1.48 -24.65
CA PHE A 225 2.89 2.38 -25.63
C PHE A 225 4.38 2.07 -25.88
N LEU A 226 5.15 1.77 -24.84
CA LEU A 226 6.57 1.39 -24.97
C LEU A 226 6.73 0.08 -25.75
N MET A 227 5.81 -0.88 -25.58
CA MET A 227 5.82 -2.17 -26.30
C MET A 227 5.77 -2.03 -27.83
N LEU A 228 5.26 -0.90 -28.35
CA LEU A 228 5.24 -0.63 -29.79
C LEU A 228 6.62 -0.27 -30.37
N TYR A 229 7.57 0.14 -29.52
CA TYR A 229 8.83 0.73 -29.96
C TYR A 229 10.08 0.12 -29.31
N HIS A 230 9.93 -0.66 -28.25
CA HIS A 230 11.02 -1.28 -27.51
C HIS A 230 10.81 -2.79 -27.31
N PRO A 231 11.89 -3.59 -27.25
CA PRO A 231 11.78 -5.01 -26.90
C PRO A 231 11.21 -5.22 -25.50
N PHE A 232 10.35 -6.23 -25.34
CA PHE A 232 9.71 -6.58 -24.07
C PHE A 232 10.67 -6.64 -22.89
N TYR A 233 11.80 -7.36 -23.04
CA TYR A 233 12.74 -7.56 -21.93
C TYR A 233 13.43 -6.27 -21.46
N GLU A 234 13.59 -5.27 -22.35
CA GLU A 234 14.13 -3.97 -21.96
C GLU A 234 13.11 -3.20 -21.13
N ILE A 235 11.85 -3.17 -21.57
CA ILE A 235 10.74 -2.53 -20.86
C ILE A 235 10.53 -3.20 -19.49
N ALA A 236 10.52 -4.53 -19.46
CA ALA A 236 10.36 -5.30 -18.23
C ALA A 236 11.47 -4.99 -17.22
N ARG A 237 12.72 -4.88 -17.68
CA ARG A 237 13.85 -4.49 -16.82
C ARG A 237 13.70 -3.06 -16.29
N GLY A 238 13.27 -2.12 -17.13
CA GLY A 238 13.01 -0.74 -16.71
C GLY A 238 11.90 -0.65 -15.66
N LEU A 239 10.78 -1.36 -15.86
CA LEU A 239 9.70 -1.41 -14.88
C LEU A 239 10.14 -2.04 -13.56
N GLU A 240 10.97 -3.10 -13.61
CA GLU A 240 11.49 -3.74 -12.40
C GLU A 240 12.38 -2.81 -11.57
N GLN A 241 13.17 -1.94 -12.22
CA GLN A 241 13.96 -0.91 -11.53
C GLN A 241 13.05 0.11 -10.81
N ILE A 242 12.02 0.61 -11.49
CA ILE A 242 11.03 1.52 -10.90
C ILE A 242 10.32 0.84 -9.72
N ARG A 243 9.86 -0.41 -9.92
CA ARG A 243 9.21 -1.23 -8.89
C ARG A 243 10.11 -1.41 -7.67
N SER A 244 11.38 -1.75 -7.85
CA SER A 244 12.33 -1.99 -6.76
C SER A 244 12.47 -0.77 -5.86
N ILE A 245 12.61 0.41 -6.45
CA ILE A 245 12.74 1.67 -5.70
C ILE A 245 11.41 2.04 -5.00
N CYS A 246 10.27 1.83 -5.67
CA CYS A 246 8.97 2.06 -5.04
C CYS A 246 8.77 1.14 -3.82
N LEU A 247 9.16 -0.13 -3.92
CA LEU A 247 9.10 -1.08 -2.82
C LEU A 247 10.01 -0.68 -1.66
N GLU A 248 11.25 -0.27 -1.94
CA GLU A 248 12.22 0.17 -0.91
C GLU A 248 11.71 1.40 -0.14
N LYS A 249 11.08 2.34 -0.84
CA LYS A 249 10.58 3.60 -0.27
C LYS A 249 9.14 3.54 0.21
N ASN A 250 8.48 2.38 0.18
CA ASN A 250 7.06 2.20 0.53
C ASN A 250 6.09 3.10 -0.26
N ILE A 251 6.37 3.28 -1.54
CA ILE A 251 5.57 4.06 -2.49
C ILE A 251 4.50 3.16 -3.12
N TYR A 252 3.31 3.71 -3.39
CA TYR A 252 2.24 3.03 -4.12
C TYR A 252 2.54 3.13 -5.62
N LEU A 253 2.93 2.02 -6.26
CA LEU A 253 3.13 1.99 -7.70
C LEU A 253 1.86 1.46 -8.38
N LEU A 254 1.27 2.25 -9.27
CA LEU A 254 0.09 1.91 -10.05
C LEU A 254 0.47 1.93 -11.54
N ALA A 255 0.62 0.75 -12.13
CA ALA A 255 1.02 0.60 -13.54
C ALA A 255 -0.18 0.24 -14.43
N VAL A 256 -0.31 0.92 -15.57
CA VAL A 256 -1.32 0.56 -16.58
C VAL A 256 -0.73 -0.45 -17.55
N ILE A 257 -1.27 -1.67 -17.55
CA ILE A 257 -0.78 -2.79 -18.34
C ILE A 257 -1.97 -3.49 -19.01
N GLY A 258 -2.12 -3.30 -20.31
CA GLY A 258 -3.17 -3.94 -21.10
C GLY A 258 -2.84 -5.40 -21.42
N HIS A 259 -3.76 -6.32 -21.14
CA HIS A 259 -3.59 -7.72 -21.49
C HIS A 259 -3.47 -7.95 -23.00
N SER A 260 -4.17 -7.15 -23.81
CA SER A 260 -4.14 -7.24 -25.28
C SER A 260 -2.84 -6.73 -25.91
N SER A 261 -1.96 -6.10 -25.14
CA SER A 261 -0.78 -5.39 -25.65
C SER A 261 0.46 -6.29 -25.73
N MET A 262 0.37 -7.55 -25.29
CA MET A 262 1.46 -8.52 -25.30
C MET A 262 0.91 -9.96 -25.32
N ASP A 263 1.77 -10.95 -25.56
CA ASP A 263 1.35 -12.34 -25.46
C ASP A 263 1.11 -12.77 -23.99
N PRO A 264 0.33 -13.83 -23.73
CA PRO A 264 -0.02 -14.24 -22.37
C PRO A 264 1.18 -14.58 -21.47
N VAL A 265 2.29 -15.06 -22.05
CA VAL A 265 3.49 -15.40 -21.29
C VAL A 265 4.20 -14.13 -20.83
N GLN A 266 4.36 -13.15 -21.73
CA GLN A 266 4.89 -11.83 -21.42
C GLN A 266 4.03 -11.11 -20.37
N TYR A 267 2.70 -11.18 -20.51
CA TYR A 267 1.76 -10.62 -19.55
C TYR A 267 1.94 -11.25 -18.17
N GLY A 268 1.99 -12.57 -18.10
CA GLY A 268 2.28 -13.29 -16.85
C GLY A 268 3.63 -12.89 -16.24
N GLN A 269 4.67 -12.71 -17.06
CA GLN A 269 6.01 -12.32 -16.58
C GLN A 269 6.04 -10.92 -15.96
N ILE A 270 5.37 -9.94 -16.57
CA ILE A 270 5.41 -8.56 -16.06
C ILE A 270 4.51 -8.35 -14.83
N THR A 271 3.41 -9.09 -14.75
CA THR A 271 2.40 -8.98 -13.69
C THR A 271 2.67 -9.89 -12.48
N ARG A 272 3.57 -10.88 -12.57
CA ARG A 272 3.82 -11.88 -11.50
C ARG A 272 4.13 -11.34 -10.10
N TYR A 273 4.60 -10.10 -10.02
CA TYR A 273 4.96 -9.45 -8.75
C TYR A 273 4.06 -8.25 -8.41
N GLY A 274 3.02 -8.02 -9.21
CA GLY A 274 2.00 -7.05 -8.89
C GLY A 274 0.69 -7.69 -8.48
N GLU A 275 -0.16 -6.92 -7.82
CA GLU A 275 -1.56 -7.28 -7.59
C GLU A 275 -2.43 -6.62 -8.66
N LEU A 276 -3.42 -7.35 -9.16
CA LEU A 276 -4.42 -6.78 -10.05
C LEU A 276 -5.29 -5.81 -9.25
N TRP A 277 -5.38 -4.58 -9.72
CA TRP A 277 -6.30 -3.57 -9.20
C TRP A 277 -7.45 -3.35 -10.17
N GLU A 278 -8.62 -3.82 -9.77
CA GLU A 278 -9.89 -3.60 -10.45
C GLU A 278 -10.78 -2.78 -9.51
N PRO A 279 -10.86 -1.45 -9.70
CA PRO A 279 -11.77 -0.63 -8.92
C PRO A 279 -13.21 -1.08 -9.21
N SER A 280 -13.98 -1.34 -8.16
CA SER A 280 -15.43 -1.56 -8.29
C SER A 280 -16.13 -0.23 -8.60
N GLU A 281 -17.27 -0.27 -9.31
CA GLU A 281 -18.07 0.92 -9.67
C GLU A 281 -18.57 1.74 -8.45
N GLY A 282 -18.36 1.24 -7.23
CA GLY A 282 -18.38 2.05 -6.02
C GLY A 282 -17.11 1.76 -5.22
N ILE A 283 -16.17 2.71 -5.23
CA ILE A 283 -15.64 3.46 -4.08
C ILE A 283 -14.82 4.58 -4.71
N VAL A 284 -15.51 5.70 -4.96
CA VAL A 284 -14.92 7.04 -5.05
C VAL A 284 -15.85 7.87 -4.16
N ASP A 285 -15.62 7.78 -2.84
CA ASP A 285 -16.27 8.74 -1.94
C ASP A 285 -15.62 10.09 -2.21
N ALA A 286 -16.42 10.99 -2.79
CA ALA A 286 -16.08 12.37 -3.12
C ALA A 286 -15.55 13.16 -1.90
#